data_AF-A0A530R0Q1-F1
#
_entry.id   AF-A0A530R0Q1-F1
#
_cell.length_a   1.000
_cell.length_b   1.000
_cell.length_c   1.000
_cell.angle_alpha   90.00
_cell.angle_beta   90.00
_cell.angle_gamma   90.00
#
_symmetry.space_group_name_H-M   'P 1'
#
loop_
_entity.id
_entity.type
_entity.pdbx_description
1 polymer ?
#
loop_
_entity_poly.entity_id
_entity_poly.type
_entity_poly.pdbx_seq_one_letter_code
_entity_poly.pdbx_strand_id
1 'polypeptide(L)' 'YIARFMRLRETAFRDPDSFFHRYSQLSQAAARAIAEGLWANINLKNLRENILPTRARADLILRKGANHLVEEVALRKL' A
#
# COMPACT_ATOMS: atom_id res chain seq x y z
N TYR A 1 -0.93 -3.18 -1.91
CA TYR A 1 -1.68 -2.45 -0.86
C TYR A 1 -2.81 -3.29 -0.29
N ILE A 2 -3.79 -3.73 -1.11
CA ILE A 2 -4.96 -4.51 -0.68
C ILE A 2 -4.57 -5.76 0.14
N ALA A 3 -3.62 -6.57 -0.33
CA ALA A 3 -3.16 -7.75 0.40
C ALA A 3 -2.67 -7.42 1.84
N ARG A 4 -1.97 -6.30 2.02
CA ARG A 4 -1.52 -5.85 3.35
C ARG A 4 -2.69 -5.41 4.22
N PHE A 5 -3.66 -4.68 3.65
CA PHE A 5 -4.88 -4.28 4.38
C PHE A 5 -5.66 -5.50 4.87
N MET A 6 -5.84 -6.51 4.01
CA MET A 6 -6.55 -7.73 4.36
C MET A 6 -5.81 -8.53 5.44
N ARG A 7 -4.48 -8.62 5.37
CA ARG A 7 -3.67 -9.26 6.41
C ARG A 7 -3.80 -8.55 7.76
N LEU A 8 -3.80 -7.22 7.80
CA LEU A 8 -3.98 -6.45 9.03
C LEU A 8 -5.40 -6.64 9.62
N ARG A 9 -6.42 -6.72 8.76
CA ARG A 9 -7.78 -7.10 9.15
C ARG A 9 -7.83 -8.51 9.76
N GLU A 10 -7.19 -9.49 9.13
CA GLU A 10 -7.21 -10.90 9.54
C GLU A 10 -6.63 -11.13 10.94
N THR A 11 -5.68 -10.33 11.38
CA THR A 11 -5.10 -10.46 12.72
C THR A 11 -5.82 -9.65 13.79
N ALA A 12 -6.62 -8.65 13.39
CA ALA A 12 -7.24 -7.69 14.30
C ALA A 12 -8.51 -8.18 15.02
N PHE A 13 -9.06 -9.35 14.66
CA PHE A 13 -10.26 -9.86 15.35
C PHE A 13 -10.00 -10.22 16.82
N ARG A 14 -8.74 -10.48 17.19
CA ARG A 14 -8.33 -10.87 18.55
C ARG A 14 -8.08 -9.68 19.48
N ASP A 15 -8.00 -8.48 18.92
CA ASP A 15 -7.63 -7.26 19.64
C ASP A 15 -8.68 -6.18 19.36
N PRO A 16 -9.63 -5.94 20.29
CA PRO A 16 -10.68 -4.94 20.10
C PRO A 16 -10.13 -3.50 20.03
N ASP A 17 -8.93 -3.24 20.57
CA ASP A 17 -8.29 -1.92 20.54
C ASP A 17 -7.54 -1.66 19.22
N SER A 18 -7.38 -2.69 18.40
CA SER A 18 -6.79 -2.55 17.07
C SER A 18 -7.63 -1.64 16.18
N PHE A 19 -6.97 -0.66 15.53
CA PHE A 19 -7.60 0.18 14.51
C PHE A 19 -8.30 -0.65 13.40
N PHE A 20 -7.77 -1.85 13.10
CA PHE A 20 -8.31 -2.73 12.08
C PHE A 20 -9.48 -3.61 12.56
N HIS A 21 -9.81 -3.60 13.86
CA HIS A 21 -10.90 -4.40 14.44
C HIS A 21 -12.25 -4.08 13.78
N ARG A 22 -12.53 -2.79 13.52
CA ARG A 22 -13.74 -2.37 12.79
C ARG A 22 -13.88 -3.00 11.41
N TYR A 23 -12.77 -3.34 10.76
CA TYR A 23 -12.77 -3.98 9.45
C TYR A 23 -12.85 -5.50 9.55
N SER A 24 -12.45 -6.12 10.68
CA SER A 24 -12.57 -7.57 10.87
C SER A 24 -14.01 -8.01 11.01
N GLN A 25 -14.90 -7.12 11.47
CA GLN A 25 -16.34 -7.35 11.58
C GLN A 25 -17.08 -7.32 10.22
N LEU A 26 -16.44 -6.81 9.17
CA LEU A 26 -17.02 -6.78 7.82
C LEU A 26 -16.77 -8.09 7.07
N SER A 27 -17.62 -8.39 6.09
CA SER A 27 -17.34 -9.47 5.13
C SER A 27 -16.05 -9.18 4.35
N GLN A 28 -15.38 -10.24 3.88
CA GLN A 28 -14.14 -10.10 3.12
C GLN A 28 -14.33 -9.21 1.87
N ALA A 29 -15.46 -9.36 1.18
CA ALA A 29 -15.81 -8.57 0.00
C ALA A 29 -16.01 -7.08 0.34
N ALA A 30 -16.73 -6.77 1.41
CA ALA A 30 -16.95 -5.39 1.84
C ALA A 30 -15.64 -4.72 2.28
N ALA A 31 -14.80 -5.41 3.06
CA ALA A 31 -13.51 -4.89 3.48
C ALA A 31 -12.56 -4.66 2.29
N ARG A 32 -12.59 -5.54 1.28
CA ARG A 32 -11.83 -5.38 0.05
C ARG A 32 -12.28 -4.14 -0.73
N ALA A 33 -13.59 -3.94 -0.90
CA ALA A 33 -14.13 -2.77 -1.59
C ALA A 33 -13.71 -1.45 -0.90
N ILE A 34 -13.74 -1.43 0.45
CA ILE A 34 -13.23 -0.29 1.23
C ILE A 34 -11.74 -0.07 0.97
N ALA A 35 -10.92 -1.13 1.01
CA ALA A 35 -9.50 -1.01 0.77
C ALA A 35 -9.18 -0.48 -0.65
N GLU A 36 -9.94 -0.91 -1.65
CA GLU A 36 -9.85 -0.41 -3.04
C GLU A 36 -10.24 1.07 -3.12
N GLY A 37 -11.30 1.48 -2.44
CA GLY A 37 -11.71 2.89 -2.33
C GLY A 37 -10.64 3.76 -1.65
N LEU A 38 -10.06 3.30 -0.53
CA LEU A 38 -8.96 4.01 0.15
C LEU A 38 -7.71 4.11 -0.72
N TRP A 39 -7.42 3.08 -1.51
CA TRP A 39 -6.32 3.12 -2.47
C TRP A 39 -6.58 4.18 -3.54
N ALA A 40 -7.72 4.12 -4.22
CA ALA A 40 -8.03 5.01 -5.33
C ALA A 40 -8.15 6.48 -4.90
N ASN A 41 -8.79 6.73 -3.76
CA ASN A 41 -9.17 8.09 -3.37
C ASN A 41 -8.13 8.82 -2.51
N ILE A 42 -7.22 8.09 -1.86
CA ILE A 42 -6.24 8.69 -0.94
C ILE A 42 -4.83 8.35 -1.40
N ASN A 43 -4.46 7.07 -1.39
CA ASN A 43 -3.07 6.67 -1.59
C ASN A 43 -2.58 6.84 -3.03
N LEU A 44 -3.43 6.55 -4.02
CA LEU A 44 -3.10 6.70 -5.43
C LEU A 44 -2.98 8.18 -5.83
N LYS A 45 -3.88 9.03 -5.32
CA LYS A 45 -3.78 10.49 -5.51
C LYS A 45 -2.48 11.01 -4.92
N ASN A 46 -2.21 10.69 -3.65
CA ASN A 46 -0.96 11.06 -3.00
C ASN A 46 0.28 10.54 -3.74
N LEU A 47 0.22 9.30 -4.25
CA LEU A 47 1.30 8.73 -5.05
C LEU A 47 1.56 9.56 -6.31
N ARG A 48 0.51 9.93 -7.06
CA ARG A 48 0.64 10.64 -8.34
C ARG A 48 1.00 12.12 -8.16
N GLU A 49 0.38 12.77 -7.19
CA GLU A 49 0.45 14.22 -7.02
C GLU A 49 1.66 14.65 -6.19
N ASN A 50 2.07 13.84 -5.20
CA ASN A 50 3.06 14.27 -4.21
C ASN A 50 4.32 13.38 -4.18
N ILE A 51 4.16 12.05 -4.26
CA ILE A 51 5.30 11.12 -4.09
C ILE A 51 6.07 10.93 -5.40
N LEU A 52 5.40 10.48 -6.46
CA LEU A 52 6.01 10.15 -7.74
C LEU A 52 6.78 11.32 -8.38
N PRO A 53 6.32 12.59 -8.32
CA PRO A 53 7.08 13.73 -8.86
C PRO A 53 8.46 13.89 -8.22
N THR A 54 8.65 13.44 -6.99
CA THR A 54 9.95 13.51 -6.29
C THR A 54 10.93 12.41 -6.72
N ARG A 55 10.49 11.40 -7.48
CA ARG A 55 11.33 10.23 -7.86
C ARG A 55 12.64 10.63 -8.51
N ALA A 56 12.64 11.65 -9.40
CA ALA A 56 13.85 12.10 -10.10
C ALA A 56 14.91 12.71 -9.16
N ARG A 57 14.53 13.06 -7.93
CA ARG A 57 15.43 13.63 -6.91
C ARG A 57 16.23 12.58 -6.15
N ALA A 58 15.83 11.30 -6.18
CA ALA A 58 16.51 10.23 -5.48
C ALA A 58 17.91 9.93 -6.06
N ASP A 59 18.86 9.55 -5.20
CA ASP A 59 20.20 9.11 -5.63
C ASP A 59 20.19 7.67 -6.15
N LEU A 60 19.31 6.83 -5.60
CA LEU A 60 19.12 5.44 -5.98
C LEU A 60 17.62 5.14 -6.18
N ILE A 61 17.27 4.54 -7.31
CA ILE A 61 15.91 4.08 -7.61
C ILE A 61 15.95 2.57 -7.81
N LEU A 62 15.15 1.85 -7.01
CA LEU A 62 14.94 0.40 -7.12
C LEU A 62 13.56 0.12 -7.73
N ARG A 63 13.52 -0.49 -8.92
CA ARG A 63 12.25 -0.93 -9.53
C ARG A 63 11.97 -2.37 -9.12
N LYS A 64 10.81 -2.57 -8.50
CA LYS A 64 10.34 -3.91 -8.11
C LYS A 64 9.49 -4.54 -9.22
N GLY A 65 9.64 -5.84 -9.40
CA GLY A 65 8.79 -6.71 -10.19
C GLY A 65 7.50 -7.12 -9.50
N ALA A 66 6.70 -7.92 -10.19
CA ALA A 66 5.39 -8.40 -9.72
C ALA A 66 5.46 -9.23 -8.43
N ASN A 67 6.55 -9.97 -8.22
CA ASN A 67 6.80 -10.81 -7.04
C ASN A 67 7.62 -10.11 -5.94
N HIS A 68 7.72 -8.77 -5.99
CA HIS A 68 8.50 -7.95 -5.07
C HIS A 68 10.03 -8.09 -5.13
N LEU A 69 10.59 -8.84 -6.08
CA LEU A 69 12.02 -8.81 -6.35
C LEU A 69 12.42 -7.51 -7.03
N VAL A 70 13.66 -7.07 -6.84
CA VAL A 70 14.22 -5.93 -7.58
C VAL A 70 14.61 -6.41 -8.98
N GLU A 71 14.16 -5.70 -10.00
CA GLU A 71 14.44 -6.01 -11.40
C GLU A 71 15.38 -4.99 -12.04
N GLU A 72 15.30 -3.73 -11.62
CA GLU A 72 16.18 -2.66 -12.11
C GLU A 72 16.69 -1.80 -10.97
N VAL A 73 17.92 -1.32 -11.14
CA VAL A 73 18.62 -0.42 -10.24
C VAL A 73 19.15 0.76 -11.05
N ALA A 74 18.75 1.98 -10.72
CA ALA A 74 19.28 3.19 -11.32
C ALA A 74 19.97 4.05 -10.25
N LEU A 75 21.27 4.29 -10.44
CA LEU A 75 22.10 5.13 -9.57
C LEU A 75 22.43 6.43 -10.30
N ARG A 76 22.27 7.56 -9.63
CA ARG A 76 22.66 8.87 -10.15
C ARG A 76 24.18 8.92 -10.35
N LYS A 77 24.63 9.36 -11.52
CA LYS A 77 26.04 9.71 -11.74
C LYS A 77 26.30 11.08 -11.10
N LEU A 78 27.35 11.17 -10.30
CA LEU A 78 27.85 12.41 -9.68
C LEU A 78 28.75 13.17 -10.67
#